data_AF-A0A5S5DZY4-F1
#
_entry.id   AF-A0A5S5DZY4-F1
#
_cell.length_a   1.000
_cell.length_b   1.000
_cell.length_c   1.000
_cell.angle_alpha   90.00
_cell.angle_beta   90.00
_cell.angle_gamma   90.00
#
_symmetry.space_group_name_H-M   'P 1'
#
loop_
_entity.id
_entity.type
_entity.pdbx_description
1 polymer ?
#
loop_
_entity_poly.entity_id
_entity_poly.type
_entity_poly.pdbx_seq_one_letter_code
_entity_poly.pdbx_strand_id
1 'polypeptide(L)'
;MERRIYRILIVISLVLGVYLFNIRESHSVLFVSLTLGLIFFLFSAGVHGLLAHSINPKLKNYTIVYPILMGLFWVFLLMILIFFIIPIYCPNFIYKG
;
A
#
# COMPACT_ATOMS: atom_id res chain seq x y z
N MET A 1 -22.65 -0.28 -1.99
CA MET A 1 -21.84 0.92 -1.64
C MET A 1 -20.45 0.57 -1.11
N GLU A 2 -20.28 -0.54 -0.38
CA GLU A 2 -19.02 -0.88 0.32
C GLU A 2 -17.80 -0.99 -0.60
N ARG A 3 -17.93 -1.67 -1.76
CA ARG A 3 -16.84 -1.74 -2.76
C ARG A 3 -16.41 -0.37 -3.30
N ARG A 4 -17.29 0.63 -3.28
CA ARG A 4 -17.00 1.97 -3.81
C ARG A 4 -16.02 2.72 -2.90
N ILE A 5 -16.16 2.59 -1.58
CA ILE A 5 -15.26 3.23 -0.61
C ILE A 5 -13.83 2.74 -0.81
N TYR A 6 -13.65 1.43 -0.99
CA TYR A 6 -12.34 0.85 -1.20
C TYR A 6 -11.71 1.27 -2.54
N ARG A 7 -12.50 1.42 -3.61
CA ARG A 7 -12.02 2.00 -4.88
C ARG A 7 -11.58 3.45 -4.69
N ILE A 8 -12.34 4.24 -3.93
CA ILE A 8 -11.99 5.63 -3.62
C ILE A 8 -10.68 5.69 -2.83
N LEU A 9 -10.49 4.83 -1.83
CA LEU A 9 -9.23 4.74 -1.08
C LEU A 9 -8.03 4.43 -1.99
N ILE A 10 -8.20 3.52 -2.94
CA ILE A 10 -7.15 3.21 -3.94
C ILE A 10 -6.87 4.44 -4.80
N VAL A 11 -7.90 5.11 -5.33
CA VAL A 11 -7.70 6.31 -6.16
C VAL A 11 -7.00 7.41 -5.38
N ILE A 12 -7.43 7.68 -4.14
CA ILE A 12 -6.82 8.70 -3.27
C ILE A 12 -5.36 8.37 -2.99
N SER A 13 -5.05 7.11 -2.61
CA SER A 13 -3.66 6.72 -2.34
C SER A 13 -2.76 6.84 -3.57
N LEU A 14 -3.25 6.51 -4.77
CA LEU A 14 -2.50 6.73 -6.02
C LEU A 14 -2.26 8.22 -6.29
N VAL A 15 -3.28 9.06 -6.14
CA VAL A 15 -3.15 10.52 -6.30
C VAL A 15 -2.16 11.09 -5.30
N LEU A 16 -2.21 10.67 -4.03
CA LEU A 16 -1.26 11.09 -3.00
C LEU A 16 0.16 10.63 -3.31
N GLY A 17 0.34 9.41 -3.84
CA GLY A 17 1.65 8.92 -4.29
C GLY A 17 2.25 9.81 -5.37
N VAL A 18 1.49 10.07 -6.43
CA VAL A 18 1.91 10.97 -7.52
C VAL A 18 2.21 12.38 -6.98
N TYR A 19 1.36 12.91 -6.11
CA TYR A 19 1.59 14.22 -5.51
C TYR A 19 2.88 14.25 -4.69
N LEU A 20 3.08 13.28 -3.79
CA LEU A 20 4.29 13.15 -2.99
C LEU A 20 5.53 13.04 -3.87
N PHE A 21 5.46 12.30 -4.98
CA PHE A 21 6.57 12.19 -5.93
C PHE A 21 7.00 13.55 -6.47
N ASN A 22 6.06 14.44 -6.78
CA ASN A 22 6.39 15.78 -7.32
C ASN A 22 7.02 16.71 -6.29
N ILE A 23 6.69 16.56 -5.00
CA ILE A 23 7.19 17.43 -3.92
C ILE A 23 8.31 16.79 -3.08
N ARG A 24 8.72 15.55 -3.39
CA ARG A 24 9.64 14.79 -2.53
C ARG A 24 10.98 15.50 -2.30
N GLU A 25 11.49 16.22 -3.30
CA GLU A 25 12.80 16.89 -3.26
C GLU A 25 12.83 18.08 -2.29
N SER A 26 11.66 18.64 -1.93
CA SER A 26 11.56 19.72 -0.93
C SER A 26 11.41 19.21 0.51
N HIS A 27 11.45 17.90 0.73
CA HIS A 27 11.21 17.31 2.04
C HIS A 27 12.33 16.36 2.48
N SER A 28 12.41 16.11 3.79
CA SER A 28 13.39 15.18 4.33
C SER A 28 13.05 13.73 3.95
N VAL A 29 14.09 12.88 3.86
CA VAL A 29 13.93 11.44 3.61
C VAL A 29 12.97 10.81 4.63
N LEU A 30 13.06 11.20 5.91
CA LEU A 30 12.16 10.70 6.95
C LEU A 30 10.70 11.07 6.65
N PHE A 31 10.43 12.31 6.25
CA PHE A 31 9.08 12.75 5.91
C PHE A 31 8.51 11.97 4.72
N VAL A 32 9.29 11.83 3.65
CA VAL A 32 8.86 11.12 2.43
C VAL A 32 8.61 9.64 2.76
N SER A 33 9.50 8.98 3.51
CA SER A 33 9.34 7.57 3.89
C SER A 33 8.13 7.32 4.79
N LEU A 34 7.88 8.19 5.79
CA LEU A 34 6.69 8.08 6.65
C LEU A 34 5.39 8.31 5.86
N THR A 35 5.40 9.30 4.96
CA THR A 35 4.23 9.61 4.13
C THR A 35 3.95 8.48 3.14
N LEU A 36 4.99 7.87 2.55
CA LEU A 36 4.86 6.64 1.76
C LEU A 36 4.26 5.49 2.55
N GLY A 37 4.67 5.31 3.82
CA GLY A 37 4.06 4.34 4.71
C GLY A 37 2.55 4.58 4.89
N LEU A 38 2.14 5.83 5.10
CA LEU A 38 0.73 6.20 5.21
C LEU A 38 -0.05 5.95 3.91
N ILE A 39 0.52 6.35 2.76
CA ILE A 39 -0.07 6.11 1.44
C ILE A 39 -0.22 4.61 1.19
N PHE A 40 0.79 3.82 1.56
CA PHE A 40 0.74 2.36 1.49
C PHE A 40 -0.36 1.77 2.37
N PHE A 41 -0.54 2.24 3.61
CA PHE A 41 -1.64 1.78 4.45
C PHE A 41 -3.01 2.07 3.83
N LEU A 42 -3.20 3.26 3.23
CA LEU A 42 -4.44 3.60 2.52
C LEU A 42 -4.67 2.71 1.28
N PHE A 43 -3.62 2.52 0.48
CA PHE A 43 -3.66 1.67 -0.71
C PHE A 43 -3.96 0.22 -0.34
N SER A 44 -3.18 -0.34 0.60
CA SER A 44 -3.32 -1.72 1.04
C SER A 44 -4.68 -1.97 1.69
N ALA A 45 -5.21 -1.05 2.50
CA ALA A 45 -6.56 -1.14 3.05
C ALA A 45 -7.63 -1.14 1.95
N GLY A 46 -7.50 -0.28 0.93
CA GLY A 46 -8.39 -0.27 -0.22
C GLY A 46 -8.37 -1.59 -0.99
N VAL A 47 -7.18 -2.11 -1.30
CA VAL A 47 -7.05 -3.39 -2.03
C VAL A 47 -7.59 -4.55 -1.19
N HIS A 48 -7.23 -4.64 0.08
CA HIS A 48 -7.73 -5.71 0.96
C HIS A 48 -9.24 -5.66 1.16
N GLY A 49 -9.81 -4.47 1.32
CA GLY A 49 -11.25 -4.31 1.41
C GLY A 49 -11.99 -4.73 0.15
N LEU A 50 -11.44 -4.43 -1.04
CA LEU A 50 -11.98 -4.93 -2.31
C LEU A 50 -11.85 -6.43 -2.45
N LEU A 51 -10.68 -6.99 -2.12
CA LEU A 51 -10.43 -8.43 -2.14
C LEU A 51 -11.39 -9.15 -1.19
N ALA A 52 -11.56 -8.64 0.03
CA ALA A 52 -12.49 -9.17 1.00
C ALA A 52 -13.92 -9.20 0.45
N HIS A 53 -14.35 -8.19 -0.31
CA HIS A 53 -15.69 -8.20 -0.92
C HIS A 53 -15.80 -9.06 -2.18
N SER A 54 -14.68 -9.40 -2.83
CA SER A 54 -14.65 -10.10 -4.12
C SER A 54 -14.30 -11.58 -4.01
N ILE A 55 -13.68 -12.01 -2.91
CA ILE A 55 -13.35 -13.40 -2.63
C ILE A 55 -14.63 -14.24 -2.42
N ASN A 56 -14.60 -15.47 -2.93
CA ASN A 56 -15.69 -16.44 -2.81
C ASN A 56 -16.05 -16.66 -1.33
N PRO A 57 -17.35 -16.63 -0.95
CA PRO A 57 -17.78 -16.86 0.43
C PRO A 57 -17.31 -18.20 1.00
N LYS A 58 -17.14 -19.26 0.17
CA LYS A 58 -16.56 -20.52 0.63
C LYS A 58 -15.13 -20.35 1.13
N LEU A 59 -14.31 -19.53 0.46
CA LEU A 59 -12.94 -19.27 0.89
C LEU A 59 -12.90 -18.50 2.22
N LYS A 60 -13.84 -17.57 2.43
CA LYS A 60 -13.96 -16.80 3.68
C LYS A 60 -14.30 -17.66 4.89
N ASN A 61 -14.99 -18.79 4.68
CA ASN A 61 -15.37 -19.71 5.75
C ASN A 61 -14.18 -20.54 6.26
N TYR A 62 -13.04 -20.54 5.57
CA TYR A 62 -11.82 -21.18 6.07
C TYR A 62 -11.10 -20.25 7.04
N THR A 63 -11.19 -20.57 8.34
CA THR A 63 -10.61 -19.79 9.45
C THR A 63 -9.11 -19.53 9.31
N ILE A 64 -8.37 -20.43 8.66
CA ILE A 64 -6.90 -20.34 8.53
C ILE A 64 -6.48 -19.84 7.15
N VAL A 65 -7.05 -20.40 6.09
CA VAL A 65 -6.60 -20.13 4.72
C VAL A 65 -6.83 -18.67 4.33
N TYR A 66 -7.97 -18.10 4.69
CA TYR A 66 -8.31 -16.73 4.32
C TYR A 66 -7.38 -15.68 4.96
N PRO A 67 -7.11 -15.71 6.29
CA PRO A 67 -6.14 -14.80 6.89
C PRO A 67 -4.72 -14.97 6.34
N ILE A 68 -4.27 -16.20 6.09
CA ILE A 68 -2.94 -16.45 5.51
C ILE A 68 -2.83 -15.84 4.12
N LEU A 69 -3.82 -16.04 3.26
CA LEU A 69 -3.81 -15.49 1.90
C LEU A 69 -3.80 -13.96 1.91
N MET A 70 -4.60 -13.33 2.78
CA MET A 70 -4.58 -11.88 2.97
C MET A 70 -3.24 -11.38 3.50
N GLY A 71 -2.67 -12.06 4.50
CA GLY A 71 -1.35 -11.70 5.06
C GLY A 71 -0.23 -11.81 4.03
N LEU A 72 -0.17 -12.91 3.27
CA LEU A 72 0.82 -13.11 2.21
C LEU A 72 0.70 -12.05 1.13
N PHE A 73 -0.53 -11.69 0.74
CA PHE A 73 -0.76 -10.63 -0.21
C PHE A 73 -0.31 -9.26 0.32
N TRP A 74 -0.55 -8.96 1.60
CA TRP A 74 -0.04 -7.74 2.23
C TRP A 74 1.49 -7.68 2.28
N VAL A 75 2.15 -8.79 2.65
CA VAL A 75 3.62 -8.90 2.65
C VAL A 75 4.19 -8.67 1.25
N PHE A 76 3.55 -9.24 0.22
CA PHE A 76 3.94 -9.01 -1.17
C PHE A 76 3.86 -7.52 -1.55
N LEU A 77 2.76 -6.83 -1.19
CA LEU A 77 2.65 -5.38 -1.40
C LEU A 77 3.70 -4.59 -0.60
N LEU A 78 4.01 -5.01 0.63
CA LEU A 78 5.03 -4.37 1.45
C LEU A 78 6.42 -4.52 0.84
N MET A 79 6.74 -5.68 0.25
CA MET A 79 7.99 -5.87 -0.48
C MET A 79 8.08 -4.91 -1.67
N ILE A 80 6.98 -4.68 -2.41
CA ILE A 80 6.94 -3.69 -3.49
C ILE A 80 7.26 -2.29 -2.94
N LEU A 81 6.66 -1.90 -1.80
CA LEU A 81 6.94 -0.62 -1.17
C LEU A 81 8.43 -0.48 -0.83
N ILE A 82 8.99 -1.46 -0.11
CA ILE A 82 10.34 -1.37 0.46
C ILE A 82 11.42 -1.44 -0.62
N PHE A 83 11.31 -2.36 -1.57
CA PHE A 83 12.38 -2.64 -2.53
C PHE A 83 12.27 -1.84 -3.83
N PHE A 84 11.08 -1.31 -4.16
CA PHE A 84 10.88 -0.58 -5.40
C PHE A 84 10.45 0.86 -5.15
N ILE A 85 9.36 1.08 -4.41
CA ILE A 85 8.79 2.42 -4.28
C ILE A 85 9.68 3.34 -3.44
N ILE A 86 10.16 2.89 -2.27
CA ILE A 86 11.04 3.70 -1.41
C ILE A 86 12.33 4.10 -2.15
N PRO A 87 13.07 3.21 -2.82
CA PRO A 87 14.26 3.61 -3.59
C PRO A 87 13.97 4.59 -4.72
N ILE A 88 12.79 4.51 -5.36
CA ILE A 88 12.39 5.45 -6.42
C ILE A 88 12.12 6.86 -5.85
N TYR A 89 11.49 6.94 -4.68
CA TYR A 89 11.13 8.22 -4.04
C TYR A 89 12.27 8.79 -3.19
N CYS A 90 13.12 7.94 -2.65
CA CYS A 90 14.22 8.26 -1.75
C CYS A 90 15.49 7.51 -2.21
N PRO A 91 16.13 7.91 -3.33
CA PRO A 91 17.29 7.19 -3.88
C PRO A 91 18.47 7.09 -2.89
N ASN A 92 18.61 8.08 -2.00
CA ASN A 92 19.64 8.12 -0.97
C ASN A 92 19.27 7.37 0.33
N PHE A 93 18.14 6.65 0.38
CA PHE A 93 17.69 5.94 1.58
C PHE A 93 18.58 4.76 1.96
N ILE A 94 19.10 4.03 0.96
CA ILE A 94 19.92 2.83 1.16
C ILE A 94 21.42 3.18 1.19
N TYR A 95 21.82 4.28 0.54
CA TYR A 95 23.20 4.72 0.44
C TYR A 95 23.48 5.91 1.37
N LYS A 96 23.64 5.62 2.66
CA LYS A 96 24.54 6.41 3.51
C LYS A 96 25.79 5.57 3.75
N GLY A 97 26.76 5.72 2.84
CA GLY A 97 28.16 5.41 3.12
C GLY A 97 28.77 6.56 3.91
#